data_AF-A0A917RZG1-F1
#
_entry.id   AF-A0A917RZG1-F1
#
_cell.length_a   1.000
_cell.length_b   1.000
_cell.length_c   1.000
_cell.angle_alpha   90.00
_cell.angle_beta   90.00
_cell.angle_gamma   90.00
#
_symmetry.space_group_name_H-M   'P 1'
#
loop_
_entity.id
_entity.type
_entity.pdbx_description
1 polymer ?
#
loop_
_entity_poly.entity_id
_entity_poly.type
_entity_poly.pdbx_seq_one_letter_code
_entity_poly.pdbx_strand_id
1 'polypeptide(L)'
;MKHLETANALLASGQTKEGLKLLEEMLRDADDDTVYGAASIYQQFGFLEEAEQAYATLLRRYPNDSGLLLQISDLLIDKNEENRAIDYLLKIHPLDENYLSAQVSLADLYQIEGLDEAAEKRLLGALKMAPHEPVLLLALGEFYLSNGQARKAVDFFETIRGNSELANQNVDMKLAEALSLCGEFEQSIKAYRLGLKKEKTLDGLFGYAVTATRIGHFKTAIKALEELRELDPGYSTLYPVLARAYQHEGDLNLALKTVEEGLAADEYNDRLYKEAGELALKVHHSEKAAYYFKKWHEHDPENIEALTRMVELDAQHENYESIVDLLSPTNPDDPMLIWFLATACNRTDEPGKAGAYYAACHSAFSDNPEFLQEYGEYLIETGKRKDALGVLEKAARLAPENQDLALFVERLKQDD
;
A
#
# COMPACT_ATOMS: atom_id res chain seq x y z
N MET A 1 -31.15 -3.99 36.73
CA MET A 1 -29.75 -4.45 36.52
C MET A 1 -29.60 -5.97 36.33
N LYS A 2 -29.86 -6.84 37.32
CA LYS A 2 -29.61 -8.31 37.19
C LYS A 2 -30.27 -8.99 35.97
N HIS A 3 -31.45 -8.54 35.56
CA HIS A 3 -32.14 -9.08 34.37
C HIS A 3 -31.57 -8.56 33.04
N LEU A 4 -31.04 -7.32 32.99
CA LEU A 4 -30.35 -6.79 31.80
C LEU A 4 -29.03 -7.53 31.57
N GLU A 5 -28.27 -7.78 32.64
CA GLU A 5 -27.06 -8.60 32.59
C GLU A 5 -27.35 -10.02 32.10
N THR A 6 -28.47 -10.59 32.55
CA THR A 6 -28.92 -11.92 32.09
C THR A 6 -29.27 -11.89 30.61
N ALA A 7 -30.05 -10.90 30.16
CA ALA A 7 -30.40 -10.74 28.74
C ALA A 7 -29.15 -10.57 27.86
N ASN A 8 -28.22 -9.71 28.27
CA ASN A 8 -26.94 -9.50 27.60
C ASN A 8 -26.14 -10.82 27.49
N ALA A 9 -26.04 -11.59 28.58
CA ALA A 9 -25.35 -12.87 28.59
C ALA A 9 -26.02 -13.93 27.68
N LEU A 10 -27.36 -13.96 27.63
CA LEU A 10 -28.11 -14.83 26.73
C LEU A 10 -27.81 -14.49 25.26
N LEU A 11 -27.82 -13.20 24.90
CA LEU A 11 -27.49 -12.76 23.55
C LEU A 11 -26.02 -13.07 23.19
N ALA A 12 -25.09 -12.78 24.11
CA ALA A 12 -23.67 -13.07 23.93
C ALA A 12 -23.35 -14.57 23.77
N SER A 13 -24.17 -15.44 24.36
CA SER A 13 -24.02 -16.90 24.24
C SER A 13 -24.75 -17.50 23.02
N GLY A 14 -25.31 -16.67 22.14
CA GLY A 14 -26.05 -17.12 20.95
C GLY A 14 -27.49 -17.57 21.24
N GLN A 15 -27.98 -17.42 22.47
CA GLN A 15 -29.37 -17.71 22.86
C GLN A 15 -30.28 -16.53 22.52
N THR A 16 -30.25 -16.11 21.26
CA THR A 16 -30.86 -14.86 20.77
C THR A 16 -32.34 -14.74 21.11
N LYS A 17 -33.11 -15.81 20.87
CA LYS A 17 -34.56 -15.80 21.08
C LYS A 17 -34.94 -15.61 22.55
N GLU A 18 -34.19 -16.20 23.48
CA GLU A 18 -34.45 -16.08 24.92
C GLU A 18 -34.02 -14.71 25.44
N GLY A 19 -32.88 -14.19 24.98
CA GLY A 19 -32.41 -12.85 25.30
C GLY A 19 -33.37 -11.76 24.83
N LEU A 20 -33.82 -11.79 23.57
CA LEU A 20 -34.77 -10.83 23.02
C LEU A 20 -36.12 -10.87 23.76
N LYS A 21 -36.64 -12.07 24.01
CA LYS A 21 -37.89 -12.23 24.76
C LYS A 21 -37.78 -11.64 26.17
N LEU A 22 -36.65 -11.84 26.85
CA LEU A 22 -36.42 -11.27 28.17
C LEU A 22 -36.39 -9.73 28.13
N LEU A 23 -35.74 -9.13 27.12
CA LEU A 23 -35.76 -7.67 26.93
C LEU A 23 -37.18 -7.13 26.66
N GLU A 24 -37.95 -7.77 25.79
CA GLU A 24 -39.34 -7.39 25.51
C GLU A 24 -40.23 -7.46 26.75
N GLU A 25 -40.07 -8.50 27.58
CA GLU A 25 -40.82 -8.64 28.83
C GLU A 25 -40.45 -7.53 29.83
N MET A 26 -39.18 -7.15 29.88
CA MET A 26 -38.71 -6.08 30.76
C MET A 26 -39.27 -4.71 30.36
N LEU A 27 -39.47 -4.45 29.07
CA LEU A 27 -39.91 -3.14 28.56
C LEU A 27 -41.38 -2.79 28.84
N ARG A 28 -42.22 -3.74 29.30
CA ARG A 28 -43.68 -3.52 29.44
C ARG A 28 -44.07 -2.47 30.48
N ASP A 29 -43.34 -2.42 31.61
CA ASP A 29 -43.53 -1.45 32.71
C ASP A 29 -42.16 -0.95 33.21
N ALA A 30 -41.21 -0.77 32.29
CA ALA A 30 -39.83 -0.40 32.59
C ALA A 30 -39.69 1.05 33.09
N ASP A 31 -38.81 1.25 34.07
CA ASP A 31 -38.24 2.55 34.36
C ASP A 31 -37.28 3.02 33.26
N ASP A 32 -36.92 4.30 33.27
CA ASP A 32 -36.09 4.89 32.21
C ASP A 32 -34.73 4.21 32.09
N ASP A 33 -34.09 3.84 33.22
CA ASP A 33 -32.81 3.13 33.25
C ASP A 33 -32.90 1.75 32.57
N THR A 34 -34.00 1.03 32.77
CA THR A 34 -34.24 -0.28 32.14
C THR A 34 -34.49 -0.11 30.64
N VAL A 35 -35.23 0.91 30.21
CA VAL A 35 -35.43 1.20 28.78
C VAL A 35 -34.10 1.58 28.12
N TYR A 36 -33.30 2.43 28.76
CA TYR A 36 -32.00 2.83 28.24
C TYR A 36 -31.06 1.64 28.11
N GLY A 37 -30.93 0.84 29.17
CA GLY A 37 -30.08 -0.34 29.17
C GLY A 37 -30.52 -1.39 28.13
N ALA A 38 -31.83 -1.56 27.93
CA ALA A 38 -32.34 -2.42 26.85
C ALA A 38 -32.01 -1.86 25.47
N ALA A 39 -32.14 -0.54 25.25
CA ALA A 39 -31.80 0.10 23.99
C ALA A 39 -30.32 -0.11 23.62
N SER A 40 -29.41 0.10 24.58
CA SER A 40 -27.97 -0.12 24.37
C SER A 40 -27.64 -1.59 24.09
N ILE A 41 -28.32 -2.54 24.75
CA ILE A 41 -28.15 -3.97 24.46
C ILE A 41 -28.67 -4.29 23.05
N TYR A 42 -29.85 -3.81 22.66
CA TYR A 42 -30.37 -4.01 21.31
C TYR A 42 -29.38 -3.49 20.25
N GLN A 43 -28.85 -2.28 20.43
CA GLN A 43 -27.85 -1.69 19.53
C GLN A 43 -26.57 -2.53 19.48
N GLN A 44 -26.03 -2.93 20.64
CA GLN A 44 -24.81 -3.75 20.74
C GLN A 44 -24.89 -5.06 19.93
N PHE A 45 -26.07 -5.67 19.85
CA PHE A 45 -26.29 -6.92 19.09
C PHE A 45 -26.89 -6.71 17.70
N GLY A 46 -26.98 -5.46 17.22
CA GLY A 46 -27.44 -5.14 15.87
C GLY A 46 -28.97 -5.18 15.68
N PHE A 47 -29.75 -5.17 16.76
CA PHE A 47 -31.21 -5.03 16.75
C PHE A 47 -31.58 -3.54 16.68
N LEU A 48 -31.24 -2.92 15.55
CA LEU A 48 -31.24 -1.46 15.42
C LEU A 48 -32.66 -0.88 15.45
N GLU A 49 -33.67 -1.59 14.96
CA GLU A 49 -35.07 -1.18 15.02
C GLU A 49 -35.62 -1.15 16.45
N GLU A 50 -35.33 -2.19 17.24
CA GLU A 50 -35.75 -2.29 18.64
C GLU A 50 -35.04 -1.24 19.51
N ALA A 51 -33.74 -1.02 19.26
CA ALA A 51 -32.98 0.06 19.89
C ALA A 51 -33.59 1.43 19.59
N GLU A 52 -33.96 1.69 18.33
CA GLU A 52 -34.57 2.96 17.92
C GLU A 52 -35.91 3.18 18.63
N GLN A 53 -36.74 2.15 18.74
CA GLN A 53 -38.02 2.23 19.45
C GLN A 53 -37.85 2.52 20.94
N ALA A 54 -36.87 1.87 21.58
CA ALA A 54 -36.57 2.09 22.99
C ALA A 54 -36.05 3.52 23.25
N TYR A 55 -35.06 3.99 22.47
CA TYR A 55 -34.58 5.37 22.57
C TYR A 55 -35.68 6.40 22.23
N ALA A 56 -36.51 6.15 21.22
CA ALA A 56 -37.63 7.03 20.89
C ALA A 56 -38.64 7.16 22.04
N THR A 57 -38.81 6.10 22.85
CA THR A 57 -39.69 6.13 24.03
C THR A 57 -39.10 7.02 25.13
N LEU A 58 -37.77 7.05 25.29
CA LEU A 58 -37.09 7.96 26.21
C LEU A 58 -37.13 9.40 25.69
N LEU A 59 -36.84 9.63 24.42
CA LEU A 59 -36.87 10.96 23.80
C LEU A 59 -38.26 11.60 23.80
N ARG A 60 -39.35 10.82 23.79
CA ARG A 60 -40.70 11.38 24.00
C ARG A 60 -40.88 12.01 25.38
N ARG A 61 -40.21 11.47 26.40
CA ARG A 61 -40.24 11.94 27.79
C ARG A 61 -39.23 13.07 28.01
N TYR A 62 -38.05 12.92 27.42
CA TYR A 62 -36.91 13.83 27.57
C TYR A 62 -36.39 14.29 26.20
N PRO A 63 -37.15 15.12 25.47
CA PRO A 63 -36.85 15.47 24.07
C PRO A 63 -35.57 16.29 23.86
N ASN A 64 -35.04 16.88 24.92
CA ASN A 64 -33.84 17.73 24.90
C ASN A 64 -32.70 17.16 25.75
N ASP A 65 -32.80 15.90 26.19
CA ASP A 65 -31.70 15.26 26.90
C ASP A 65 -30.54 15.03 25.93
N SER A 66 -29.44 15.76 26.14
CA SER A 66 -28.32 15.76 25.21
C SER A 66 -27.59 14.42 25.16
N GLY A 67 -27.66 13.62 26.23
CA GLY A 67 -27.14 12.25 26.24
C GLY A 67 -27.97 11.33 25.34
N LEU A 68 -29.30 11.36 25.46
CA LEU A 68 -30.19 10.59 24.58
C LEU A 68 -30.10 11.04 23.12
N LEU A 69 -29.90 12.34 22.87
CA LEU A 69 -29.67 12.87 21.52
C LEU A 69 -28.37 12.33 20.91
N LEU A 70 -27.29 12.17 21.70
CA LEU A 70 -26.07 11.49 21.23
C LEU A 70 -26.34 10.02 20.93
N GLN A 71 -26.98 9.28 21.86
CA GLN A 71 -27.20 7.83 21.68
C GLN A 71 -28.07 7.51 20.47
N ILE A 72 -29.14 8.28 20.22
CA ILE A 72 -29.96 8.08 19.02
C ILE A 72 -29.19 8.43 17.74
N SER A 73 -28.30 9.43 17.78
CA SER A 73 -27.45 9.78 16.65
C SER A 73 -26.45 8.67 16.36
N ASP A 74 -25.78 8.11 17.37
CA ASP A 74 -24.86 6.97 17.21
C ASP A 74 -25.58 5.76 16.62
N LEU A 75 -26.78 5.44 17.11
CA LEU A 75 -27.62 4.38 16.53
C LEU A 75 -27.97 4.65 15.06
N LEU A 76 -28.27 5.90 14.70
CA LEU A 76 -28.60 6.26 13.33
C LEU A 76 -27.38 6.18 12.41
N ILE A 77 -26.17 6.45 12.93
CA ILE A 77 -24.91 6.19 12.22
C ILE A 77 -24.75 4.69 11.96
N ASP A 78 -24.99 3.82 12.95
CA ASP A 78 -24.96 2.36 12.77
C ASP A 78 -25.98 1.87 11.71
N LYS A 79 -27.09 2.60 11.53
CA LYS A 79 -28.11 2.35 10.49
C LYS A 79 -27.75 2.95 9.12
N ASN A 80 -26.65 3.66 8.98
CA ASN A 80 -26.30 4.49 7.81
C ASN A 80 -27.35 5.57 7.49
N GLU A 81 -28.06 6.09 8.50
CA GLU A 81 -29.05 7.16 8.39
C GLU A 81 -28.47 8.51 8.83
N GLU A 82 -27.33 8.88 8.24
CA GLU A 82 -26.47 10.01 8.61
C GLU A 82 -27.22 11.35 8.71
N ASN A 83 -28.09 11.65 7.74
CA ASN A 83 -28.89 12.89 7.73
C ASN A 83 -29.76 13.05 8.99
N ARG A 84 -30.37 11.95 9.45
CA ARG A 84 -31.18 11.98 10.67
C ARG A 84 -30.30 12.10 11.91
N ALA A 85 -29.12 11.48 11.91
CA ALA A 85 -28.15 11.62 12.99
C ALA A 85 -27.73 13.09 13.14
N ILE A 86 -27.43 13.78 12.02
CA ILE A 86 -27.13 15.22 11.98
C ILE A 86 -28.29 16.03 12.59
N ASP A 87 -29.54 15.75 12.20
CA ASP A 87 -30.72 16.46 12.72
C ASP A 87 -30.85 16.36 14.24
N TYR A 88 -30.47 15.23 14.85
CA TYR A 88 -30.48 15.06 16.30
C TYR A 88 -29.29 15.75 16.97
N LEU A 89 -28.08 15.64 16.41
CA LEU A 89 -26.88 16.31 16.95
C LEU A 89 -27.01 17.84 16.95
N LEU A 90 -27.67 18.41 15.93
CA LEU A 90 -27.91 19.86 15.84
C LEU A 90 -28.88 20.40 16.89
N LYS A 91 -29.61 19.55 17.62
CA LYS A 91 -30.49 19.96 18.72
C LYS A 91 -29.74 20.20 20.04
N ILE A 92 -28.51 19.70 20.17
CA ILE A 92 -27.71 19.82 21.39
C ILE A 92 -27.23 21.28 21.54
N HIS A 93 -27.52 21.90 22.68
CA HIS A 93 -27.29 23.32 22.88
C HIS A 93 -25.78 23.59 23.13
N PRO A 94 -25.21 24.74 22.69
CA PRO A 94 -23.80 25.08 22.91
C PRO A 94 -23.32 25.17 24.37
N LEU A 95 -24.23 25.09 25.35
CA LEU A 95 -23.92 25.12 26.78
C LEU A 95 -24.10 23.76 27.46
N ASP A 96 -24.55 22.74 26.72
CA ASP A 96 -24.66 21.37 27.22
C ASP A 96 -23.26 20.75 27.41
N GLU A 97 -23.14 19.87 28.40
CA GLU A 97 -21.92 19.09 28.63
C GLU A 97 -21.54 18.20 27.44
N ASN A 98 -22.55 17.75 26.69
CA ASN A 98 -22.41 16.90 25.52
C ASN A 98 -22.17 17.67 24.21
N TYR A 99 -22.09 19.01 24.26
CA TYR A 99 -21.94 19.82 23.06
C TYR A 99 -20.64 19.52 22.30
N LEU A 100 -19.53 19.32 23.02
CA LEU A 100 -18.23 19.07 22.39
C LEU A 100 -18.23 17.72 21.67
N SER A 101 -18.74 16.66 22.31
CA SER A 101 -18.95 15.36 21.69
C SER A 101 -19.83 15.45 20.45
N ALA A 102 -20.92 16.21 20.50
CA ALA A 102 -21.80 16.42 19.36
C ALA A 102 -21.10 17.13 18.18
N GLN A 103 -20.20 18.09 18.45
CA GLN A 103 -19.44 18.74 17.39
C GLN A 103 -18.40 17.79 16.75
N VAL A 104 -17.84 16.85 17.52
CA VAL A 104 -16.97 15.79 16.96
C VAL A 104 -17.77 14.86 16.07
N SER A 105 -18.90 14.30 16.55
CA SER A 105 -19.75 13.43 15.73
C SER A 105 -20.28 14.11 14.46
N LEU A 106 -20.62 15.40 14.52
CA LEU A 106 -21.00 16.18 13.33
C LEU A 106 -19.83 16.33 12.35
N ALA A 107 -18.61 16.50 12.85
CA ALA A 107 -17.43 16.62 11.98
C ALA A 107 -17.13 15.29 11.28
N ASP A 108 -17.21 14.17 12.00
CA ASP A 108 -17.01 12.84 11.44
C ASP A 108 -18.04 12.54 10.33
N LEU A 109 -19.31 12.86 10.59
CA LEU A 109 -20.38 12.72 9.59
C LEU A 109 -20.14 13.58 8.35
N TYR A 110 -19.73 14.84 8.52
CA TYR A 110 -19.39 15.69 7.38
C TYR A 110 -18.16 15.19 6.62
N GLN A 111 -17.19 14.57 7.31
CA GLN A 111 -16.03 13.99 6.65
C GLN A 111 -16.40 12.77 5.78
N ILE A 112 -17.33 11.92 6.26
CA ILE A 112 -17.87 10.81 5.48
C ILE A 112 -18.57 11.30 4.20
N GLU A 113 -19.29 12.44 4.28
CA GLU A 113 -19.92 13.09 3.13
C GLU A 113 -18.93 13.84 2.21
N GLY A 114 -17.64 13.89 2.56
CA GLY A 114 -16.61 14.66 1.82
C GLY A 114 -16.71 16.17 1.99
N LEU A 115 -17.40 16.65 3.03
CA LEU A 115 -17.59 18.05 3.36
C LEU A 115 -16.54 18.54 4.36
N ASP A 116 -15.27 18.48 3.95
CA ASP A 116 -14.11 18.77 4.81
C ASP A 116 -14.15 20.16 5.44
N GLU A 117 -14.56 21.21 4.72
CA GLU A 117 -14.62 22.56 5.30
C GLU A 117 -15.72 22.68 6.37
N ALA A 118 -16.81 21.92 6.23
CA ALA A 118 -17.87 21.88 7.22
C ALA A 118 -17.39 21.16 8.49
N ALA A 119 -16.71 20.02 8.33
CA ALA A 119 -16.11 19.27 9.42
C ALA A 119 -15.09 20.13 10.20
N GLU A 120 -14.13 20.74 9.51
CA GLU A 120 -13.11 21.60 10.13
C GLU A 120 -13.76 22.76 10.90
N LYS A 121 -14.80 23.38 10.32
CA LYS A 121 -15.52 24.50 10.95
C LYS A 121 -16.22 24.08 12.24
N ARG A 122 -16.76 22.86 12.33
CA ARG A 122 -17.38 22.34 13.56
C ARG A 122 -16.34 22.20 14.66
N LEU A 123 -15.23 21.51 14.37
CA LEU A 123 -14.15 21.27 15.32
C LEU A 123 -13.48 22.57 15.78
N LEU A 124 -13.13 23.48 14.86
CA LEU A 124 -12.54 24.77 15.22
C LEU A 124 -13.51 25.68 15.97
N GLY A 125 -14.82 25.58 15.68
CA GLY A 125 -15.86 26.27 16.42
C GLY A 125 -15.92 25.82 17.88
N ALA A 126 -15.94 24.50 18.11
CA ALA A 126 -15.90 23.90 19.44
C ALA A 126 -14.60 24.26 20.19
N LEU A 127 -13.45 24.19 19.50
CA LEU A 127 -12.16 24.49 20.11
C LEU A 127 -12.05 25.95 20.58
N LYS A 128 -12.69 26.91 19.89
CA LYS A 128 -12.75 28.30 20.36
C LYS A 128 -13.45 28.44 21.72
N MET A 129 -14.40 27.57 22.02
CA MET A 129 -15.13 27.55 23.29
C MET A 129 -14.35 26.84 24.39
N ALA A 130 -13.64 25.77 24.03
CA ALA A 130 -12.80 24.98 24.93
C ALA A 130 -11.38 24.77 24.34
N PRO A 131 -10.48 25.76 24.42
CA PRO A 131 -9.19 25.76 23.69
C PRO A 131 -8.19 24.68 24.09
N HIS A 132 -8.42 24.03 25.23
CA HIS A 132 -7.54 23.02 25.79
C HIS A 132 -8.23 21.66 25.95
N GLU A 133 -9.42 21.50 25.36
CA GLU A 133 -10.16 20.24 25.43
C GLU A 133 -9.41 19.13 24.68
N PRO A 134 -8.92 18.09 25.38
CA PRO A 134 -8.08 17.07 24.75
C PRO A 134 -8.79 16.31 23.63
N VAL A 135 -10.09 16.07 23.78
CA VAL A 135 -10.92 15.36 22.78
C VAL A 135 -11.00 16.15 21.47
N LEU A 136 -11.15 17.49 21.53
CA LEU A 136 -11.21 18.33 20.33
C LEU A 136 -9.85 18.43 19.63
N LEU A 137 -8.78 18.53 20.41
CA LEU A 137 -7.42 18.56 19.88
C LEU A 137 -7.08 17.21 19.21
N LEU A 138 -7.51 16.09 19.80
CA LEU A 138 -7.37 14.77 19.20
C LEU A 138 -8.14 14.67 17.88
N ALA A 139 -9.43 15.06 17.88
CA ALA A 139 -10.29 15.03 16.69
C ALA A 139 -9.73 15.91 15.55
N LEU A 140 -9.22 17.10 15.85
CA LEU A 140 -8.55 17.94 14.84
C LEU A 140 -7.27 17.30 14.31
N GLY A 141 -6.46 16.68 15.17
CA GLY A 141 -5.28 15.95 14.74
C GLY A 141 -5.63 14.82 13.77
N GLU A 142 -6.65 14.03 14.07
CA GLU A 142 -7.14 12.93 13.23
C GLU A 142 -7.75 13.44 11.91
N PHE A 143 -8.54 14.50 11.97
CA PHE A 143 -9.10 15.18 10.80
C PHE A 143 -8.01 15.68 9.84
N TYR A 144 -6.99 16.39 10.36
CA TYR A 144 -5.91 16.87 9.49
C TYR A 144 -5.05 15.73 8.95
N LEU A 145 -4.86 14.65 9.71
CA LEU A 145 -4.10 13.49 9.25
C LEU A 145 -4.80 12.78 8.09
N SER A 146 -6.09 12.51 8.23
CA SER A 146 -6.93 11.88 7.19
C SER A 146 -7.04 12.75 5.94
N ASN A 147 -7.04 14.08 6.07
CA ASN A 147 -7.02 15.01 4.94
C ASN A 147 -5.62 15.28 4.36
N GLY A 148 -4.63 14.46 4.69
CA GLY A 148 -3.26 14.55 4.17
C GLY A 148 -2.45 15.76 4.68
N GLN A 149 -3.00 16.55 5.59
CA GLN A 149 -2.35 17.70 6.21
C GLN A 149 -1.53 17.30 7.44
N ALA A 150 -0.66 16.29 7.26
CA ALA A 150 0.07 15.63 8.34
C ALA A 150 0.87 16.61 9.22
N ARG A 151 1.43 17.70 8.66
CA ARG A 151 2.16 18.69 9.45
C ARG A 151 1.28 19.41 10.47
N LYS A 152 0.03 19.76 10.11
CA LYS A 152 -0.91 20.36 11.07
C LYS A 152 -1.30 19.37 12.16
N ALA A 153 -1.52 18.10 11.78
CA ALA A 153 -1.86 17.05 12.73
C ALA A 153 -0.79 16.88 13.83
N VAL A 154 0.49 17.00 13.47
CA VAL A 154 1.61 16.97 14.43
C VAL A 154 1.42 18.02 15.54
N ASP A 155 1.10 19.27 15.20
CA ASP A 155 0.96 20.36 16.18
C ASP A 155 -0.14 20.03 17.23
N PHE A 156 -1.25 19.43 16.79
CA PHE A 156 -2.33 19.00 17.68
C PHE A 156 -1.92 17.82 18.56
N PHE A 157 -1.36 16.76 17.97
CA PHE A 157 -0.93 15.58 18.72
C PHE A 157 0.19 15.88 19.72
N GLU A 158 1.12 16.78 19.39
CA GLU A 158 2.16 17.23 20.33
C GLU A 158 1.56 17.94 21.55
N THR A 159 0.51 18.74 21.35
CA THR A 159 -0.16 19.49 22.42
C THR A 159 -0.81 18.56 23.44
N ILE A 160 -1.36 17.43 23.00
CA ILE A 160 -2.05 16.46 23.87
C ILE A 160 -1.18 15.28 24.31
N ARG A 161 0.10 15.23 23.90
CA ARG A 161 1.00 14.12 24.23
C ARG A 161 1.18 14.01 25.74
N GLY A 162 0.86 12.84 26.29
CA GLY A 162 0.97 12.57 27.73
C GLY A 162 -0.19 13.13 28.57
N ASN A 163 -1.25 13.62 27.94
CA ASN A 163 -2.46 14.03 28.65
C ASN A 163 -3.14 12.81 29.32
N SER A 164 -3.46 12.92 30.61
CA SER A 164 -4.04 11.84 31.41
C SER A 164 -5.48 11.48 31.03
N GLU A 165 -6.25 12.42 30.48
CA GLU A 165 -7.63 12.17 30.03
C GLU A 165 -7.65 11.26 28.80
N LEU A 166 -6.58 11.30 28.01
CA LEU A 166 -6.37 10.44 26.84
C LEU A 166 -5.50 9.23 27.17
N ALA A 167 -5.47 8.77 28.43
CA ALA A 167 -4.64 7.64 28.85
C ALA A 167 -4.97 6.33 28.10
N ASN A 168 -6.18 6.18 27.55
CA ASN A 168 -6.53 5.03 26.72
C ASN A 168 -6.11 5.19 25.24
N GLN A 169 -5.88 6.42 24.78
CA GLN A 169 -5.53 6.71 23.38
C GLN A 169 -4.04 6.55 23.12
N ASN A 170 -3.65 5.91 22.03
CA ASN A 170 -2.24 5.78 21.64
C ASN A 170 -1.76 7.02 20.86
N VAL A 171 -1.74 8.18 21.54
CA VAL A 171 -1.36 9.47 20.93
C VAL A 171 0.04 9.43 20.32
N ASP A 172 1.00 8.74 20.96
CA ASP A 172 2.36 8.60 20.41
C ASP A 172 2.36 7.85 19.07
N MET A 173 1.45 6.89 18.85
CA MET A 173 1.32 6.20 17.56
C MET A 173 0.81 7.15 16.47
N LYS A 174 -0.26 7.90 16.76
CA LYS A 174 -0.85 8.87 15.82
C LYS A 174 0.14 9.99 15.47
N LEU A 175 0.87 10.48 16.48
CA LEU A 175 1.96 11.43 16.28
C LEU A 175 3.07 10.84 15.41
N ALA A 176 3.45 9.59 15.63
CA ALA A 176 4.50 8.94 14.84
C ALA A 176 4.13 8.82 13.36
N GLU A 177 2.88 8.45 13.07
CA GLU A 177 2.34 8.38 11.71
C GLU A 177 2.33 9.77 11.05
N ALA A 178 1.80 10.78 11.73
CA ALA A 178 1.80 12.17 11.23
C ALA A 178 3.22 12.69 10.95
N LEU A 179 4.17 12.42 11.84
CA LEU A 179 5.59 12.77 11.65
C LEU A 179 6.21 12.03 10.46
N SER A 180 5.88 10.74 10.28
CA SER A 180 6.37 9.96 9.15
C SER A 180 5.87 10.51 7.82
N LEU A 181 4.56 10.83 7.74
CA LEU A 181 3.93 11.36 6.54
C LEU A 181 4.43 12.77 6.17
N CYS A 182 4.77 13.61 7.15
CA CYS A 182 5.34 14.93 6.89
C CYS A 182 6.88 14.96 6.74
N GLY A 183 7.53 13.80 6.79
CA GLY A 183 8.97 13.65 6.53
C GLY A 183 9.89 13.87 7.72
N GLU A 184 9.34 14.07 8.92
CA GLU A 184 10.07 14.24 10.19
C GLU A 184 10.46 12.87 10.78
N PHE A 185 11.23 12.09 10.01
CA PHE A 185 11.44 10.66 10.25
C PHE A 185 12.16 10.35 11.58
N GLU A 186 13.16 11.14 11.98
CA GLU A 186 13.90 10.92 13.23
C GLU A 186 13.00 11.10 14.47
N GLN A 187 12.05 12.04 14.40
CA GLN A 187 11.08 12.29 15.45
C GLN A 187 10.02 11.18 15.45
N SER A 188 9.55 10.80 14.25
CA SER A 188 8.61 9.70 14.04
C SER A 188 9.11 8.40 14.67
N ILE A 189 10.37 8.02 14.46
CA ILE A 189 10.98 6.81 15.07
C ILE A 189 10.92 6.81 16.60
N LYS A 190 11.12 7.98 17.23
CA LYS A 190 11.02 8.10 18.69
C LYS A 190 9.58 7.92 19.15
N ALA A 191 8.63 8.56 18.46
CA ALA A 191 7.21 8.45 18.76
C ALA A 191 6.70 7.01 18.55
N TYR A 192 7.06 6.34 17.45
CA TYR A 192 6.71 4.93 17.22
C TYR A 192 7.23 4.02 18.33
N ARG A 193 8.46 4.20 18.83
CA ARG A 193 8.97 3.40 19.96
C ARG A 193 8.13 3.58 21.23
N LEU A 194 7.60 4.78 21.48
CA LEU A 194 6.73 5.03 22.62
C LEU A 194 5.35 4.42 22.40
N GLY A 195 4.75 4.64 21.22
CA GLY A 195 3.45 4.09 20.86
C GLY A 195 3.41 2.57 20.88
N LEU A 196 4.42 1.92 20.28
CA LEU A 196 4.57 0.45 20.26
C LEU A 196 4.86 -0.16 21.64
N LYS A 197 5.37 0.63 22.60
CA LYS A 197 5.53 0.18 23.99
C LYS A 197 4.20 0.12 24.72
N LYS A 198 3.27 1.02 24.37
CA LYS A 198 1.92 1.05 24.94
C LYS A 198 1.06 -0.07 24.35
N GLU A 199 1.06 -0.19 23.04
CA GLU A 199 0.28 -1.18 22.32
C GLU A 199 0.98 -1.52 21.00
N LYS A 200 1.17 -2.82 20.76
CA LYS A 200 1.73 -3.31 19.50
C LYS A 200 0.59 -3.58 18.53
N THR A 201 0.51 -2.77 17.50
CA THR A 201 -0.43 -2.94 16.39
C THR A 201 0.33 -3.32 15.13
N LEU A 202 -0.32 -4.06 14.22
CA LEU A 202 0.29 -4.48 12.95
C LEU A 202 0.72 -3.26 12.12
N ASP A 203 -0.19 -2.30 11.95
CA ASP A 203 0.09 -1.05 11.21
C ASP A 203 1.15 -0.17 11.90
N GLY A 204 1.20 -0.19 13.23
CA GLY A 204 2.23 0.51 13.99
C GLY A 204 3.63 -0.08 13.76
N LEU A 205 3.75 -1.41 13.74
CA LEU A 205 5.00 -2.10 13.43
C LEU A 205 5.43 -1.85 11.98
N PHE A 206 4.48 -1.91 11.05
CA PHE A 206 4.72 -1.63 9.63
C PHE A 206 5.17 -0.18 9.42
N GLY A 207 4.43 0.80 9.94
CA GLY A 207 4.77 2.22 9.84
C GLY A 207 6.13 2.54 10.46
N TYR A 208 6.44 1.93 11.61
CA TYR A 208 7.76 2.05 12.23
C TYR A 208 8.88 1.50 11.33
N ALA A 209 8.68 0.33 10.73
CA ALA A 209 9.66 -0.30 9.87
C ALA A 209 9.87 0.45 8.54
N VAL A 210 8.79 0.93 7.92
CA VAL A 210 8.85 1.76 6.71
C VAL A 210 9.62 3.05 6.99
N THR A 211 9.31 3.71 8.12
CA THR A 211 10.02 4.92 8.56
C THR A 211 11.51 4.63 8.82
N ALA A 212 11.82 3.51 9.48
CA ALA A 212 13.20 3.11 9.78
C ALA A 212 13.98 2.83 8.48
N THR A 213 13.35 2.17 7.51
CA THR A 213 13.91 1.91 6.18
C THR A 213 14.24 3.22 5.45
N ARG A 214 13.37 4.25 5.53
CA ARG A 214 13.60 5.56 4.86
C ARG A 214 14.84 6.29 5.34
N ILE A 215 15.19 6.15 6.62
CA ILE A 215 16.40 6.76 7.21
C ILE A 215 17.61 5.81 7.26
N GLY A 216 17.52 4.66 6.59
CA GLY A 216 18.62 3.69 6.51
C GLY A 216 18.86 2.88 7.79
N HIS A 217 17.92 2.88 8.74
CA HIS A 217 17.98 2.07 9.95
C HIS A 217 17.49 0.63 9.69
N PHE A 218 18.10 -0.08 8.75
CA PHE A 218 17.61 -1.36 8.23
C PHE A 218 17.52 -2.46 9.29
N LYS A 219 18.48 -2.57 10.22
CA LYS A 219 18.37 -3.51 11.37
C LYS A 219 17.13 -3.28 12.24
N THR A 220 16.73 -2.02 12.41
CA THR A 220 15.52 -1.68 13.16
C THR A 220 14.27 -2.07 12.38
N ALA A 221 14.26 -1.80 11.08
CA ALA A 221 13.18 -2.20 10.19
C ALA A 221 13.00 -3.73 10.16
N ILE A 222 14.09 -4.49 10.00
CA ILE A 222 14.08 -5.96 10.01
C ILE A 222 13.45 -6.46 11.30
N LYS A 223 13.90 -5.98 12.47
CA LYS A 223 13.35 -6.44 13.75
C LYS A 223 11.83 -6.21 13.87
N ALA A 224 11.34 -5.06 13.43
CA ALA A 224 9.93 -4.72 13.50
C ALA A 224 9.08 -5.53 12.49
N LEU A 225 9.61 -5.77 11.28
CA LEU A 225 8.93 -6.55 10.24
C LEU A 225 8.94 -8.05 10.55
N GLU A 226 9.99 -8.56 11.18
CA GLU A 226 10.05 -9.92 11.70
C GLU A 226 8.98 -10.15 12.78
N GLU A 227 8.85 -9.20 13.71
CA GLU A 227 7.79 -9.23 14.72
C GLU A 227 6.39 -9.12 14.07
N LEU A 228 6.23 -8.27 13.06
CA LEU A 228 4.99 -8.18 12.29
C LEU A 228 4.66 -9.52 11.59
N ARG A 229 5.66 -10.16 10.97
CA ARG A 229 5.51 -11.46 10.30
C ARG A 229 5.15 -12.58 11.27
N GLU A 230 5.65 -12.54 12.51
CA GLU A 230 5.26 -13.50 13.56
C GLU A 230 3.80 -13.33 14.00
N LEU A 231 3.31 -12.09 14.04
CA LEU A 231 1.92 -11.79 14.43
C LEU A 231 0.93 -12.08 13.30
N ASP A 232 1.30 -11.74 12.06
CA ASP A 232 0.47 -11.96 10.89
C ASP A 232 1.33 -12.28 9.65
N PRO A 233 1.55 -13.58 9.36
CA PRO A 233 2.20 -14.02 8.12
C PRO A 233 1.39 -13.67 6.85
N GLY A 234 0.11 -13.30 6.97
CA GLY A 234 -0.73 -12.90 5.84
C GLY A 234 -0.57 -11.44 5.43
N TYR A 235 0.19 -10.64 6.19
CA TYR A 235 0.39 -9.21 5.92
C TYR A 235 1.36 -9.00 4.74
N SER A 236 0.86 -9.24 3.52
CA SER A 236 1.67 -9.37 2.29
C SER A 236 2.53 -8.13 1.98
N THR A 237 2.08 -6.95 2.38
CA THR A 237 2.79 -5.67 2.18
C THR A 237 4.10 -5.57 2.99
N LEU A 238 4.33 -6.42 4.00
CA LEU A 238 5.58 -6.44 4.77
C LEU A 238 6.76 -6.96 3.94
N TYR A 239 6.54 -7.98 3.09
CA TYR A 239 7.60 -8.78 2.48
C TYR A 239 8.50 -7.97 1.53
N PRO A 240 7.99 -7.08 0.66
CA PRO A 240 8.85 -6.21 -0.14
C PRO A 240 9.75 -5.31 0.73
N VAL A 241 9.22 -4.80 1.84
CA VAL A 241 9.96 -3.90 2.74
C VAL A 241 11.04 -4.68 3.49
N LEU A 242 10.72 -5.88 3.96
CA LEU A 242 11.66 -6.74 4.69
C LEU A 242 12.78 -7.25 3.78
N ALA A 243 12.43 -7.68 2.56
CA ALA A 243 13.41 -8.10 1.56
C ALA A 243 14.36 -6.97 1.20
N ARG A 244 13.85 -5.75 1.00
CA ARG A 244 14.68 -4.56 0.76
C ARG A 244 15.60 -4.26 1.94
N ALA A 245 15.11 -4.38 3.18
CA ALA A 245 15.95 -4.16 4.35
C ALA A 245 17.09 -5.21 4.44
N TYR A 246 16.80 -6.49 4.16
CA TYR A 246 17.83 -7.53 4.05
C TYR A 246 18.82 -7.28 2.91
N GLN A 247 18.37 -6.81 1.74
CA GLN A 247 19.25 -6.43 0.63
C GLN A 247 20.27 -5.36 1.05
N HIS A 248 19.82 -4.33 1.77
CA HIS A 248 20.70 -3.25 2.23
C HIS A 248 21.69 -3.70 3.30
N GLU A 249 21.34 -4.68 4.12
CA GLU A 249 22.29 -5.32 5.07
C GLU A 249 23.23 -6.32 4.37
N GLY A 250 23.00 -6.61 3.08
CA GLY A 250 23.81 -7.55 2.28
C GLY A 250 23.36 -9.00 2.35
N ASP A 251 22.28 -9.29 3.06
CA ASP A 251 21.73 -10.63 3.28
C ASP A 251 20.85 -11.08 2.09
N LEU A 252 21.41 -11.11 0.88
CA LEU A 252 20.67 -11.36 -0.37
C LEU A 252 19.89 -12.69 -0.38
N ASN A 253 20.42 -13.75 0.26
CA ASN A 253 19.72 -15.03 0.37
C ASN A 253 18.48 -14.94 1.26
N LEU A 254 18.55 -14.21 2.37
CA LEU A 254 17.40 -13.96 3.24
C LEU A 254 16.39 -13.06 2.54
N ALA A 255 16.85 -12.07 1.78
CA ALA A 255 15.98 -11.24 0.97
C ALA A 255 15.19 -12.06 -0.05
N LEU A 256 15.86 -12.95 -0.81
CA LEU A 256 15.17 -13.84 -1.76
C LEU A 256 14.15 -14.73 -1.05
N LYS A 257 14.56 -15.40 0.04
CA LYS A 257 13.66 -16.23 0.84
C LYS A 257 12.44 -15.46 1.36
N THR A 258 12.63 -14.21 1.78
CA THR A 258 11.55 -13.35 2.27
C THR A 258 10.53 -13.06 1.17
N VAL A 259 10.97 -12.75 -0.05
CA VAL A 259 10.05 -12.54 -1.18
C VAL A 259 9.33 -13.84 -1.55
N GLU A 260 10.02 -14.99 -1.52
CA GLU A 260 9.42 -16.31 -1.73
C GLU A 260 8.32 -16.62 -0.71
N GLU A 261 8.53 -16.29 0.56
CA GLU A 261 7.51 -16.39 1.61
C GLU A 261 6.34 -15.43 1.36
N GLY A 262 6.61 -14.22 0.87
CA GLY A 262 5.59 -13.26 0.49
C GLY A 262 4.70 -13.76 -0.65
N LEU A 263 5.30 -14.40 -1.66
CA LEU A 263 4.56 -15.05 -2.76
C LEU A 263 3.71 -16.22 -2.29
N ALA A 264 4.11 -16.91 -1.21
CA ALA A 264 3.30 -17.95 -0.59
C ALA A 264 2.10 -17.37 0.20
N ALA A 265 2.23 -16.15 0.71
CA ALA A 265 1.14 -15.44 1.38
C ALA A 265 0.17 -14.78 0.38
N ASP A 266 0.69 -14.26 -0.74
CA ASP A 266 -0.07 -13.57 -1.77
C ASP A 266 0.52 -13.88 -3.16
N GLU A 267 -0.05 -14.89 -3.83
CA GLU A 267 0.40 -15.36 -5.15
C GLU A 267 0.03 -14.39 -6.29
N TYR A 268 -0.82 -13.39 -6.05
CA TYR A 268 -1.25 -12.44 -7.09
C TYR A 268 -0.46 -11.14 -7.07
N ASN A 269 0.49 -11.00 -6.15
CA ASN A 269 1.36 -9.83 -6.04
C ASN A 269 2.47 -9.86 -7.10
N ASP A 270 2.17 -9.33 -8.29
CA ASP A 270 3.07 -9.21 -9.44
C ASP A 270 4.44 -8.59 -9.09
N ARG A 271 4.43 -7.56 -8.22
CA ARG A 271 5.63 -6.89 -7.74
C ARG A 271 6.59 -7.84 -7.02
N LEU A 272 6.09 -8.84 -6.29
CA LEU A 272 6.94 -9.82 -5.64
C LEU A 272 7.63 -10.75 -6.64
N TYR A 273 7.01 -11.08 -7.77
CA TYR A 273 7.67 -11.87 -8.82
C TYR A 273 8.84 -11.12 -9.45
N LYS A 274 8.65 -9.81 -9.73
CA LYS A 274 9.74 -8.93 -10.16
C LYS A 274 10.90 -8.92 -9.17
N GLU A 275 10.59 -8.65 -7.89
CA GLU A 275 11.61 -8.57 -6.84
C GLU A 275 12.33 -9.92 -6.64
N ALA A 276 11.62 -11.05 -6.74
CA ALA A 276 12.18 -12.39 -6.63
C ALA A 276 13.14 -12.71 -7.78
N GLY A 277 12.78 -12.38 -9.02
CA GLY A 277 13.65 -12.58 -10.19
C GLY A 277 14.94 -11.79 -10.10
N GLU A 278 14.84 -10.49 -9.76
CA GLU A 278 15.99 -9.61 -9.56
C GLU A 278 16.91 -10.08 -8.41
N LEU A 279 16.32 -10.54 -7.31
CA LEU A 279 17.07 -11.13 -6.19
C LEU A 279 17.75 -12.44 -6.58
N ALA A 280 17.06 -13.30 -7.33
CA ALA A 280 17.59 -14.57 -7.83
C ALA A 280 18.82 -14.34 -8.72
N LEU A 281 18.81 -13.33 -9.59
CA LEU A 281 20.00 -12.95 -10.37
C LEU A 281 21.16 -12.51 -9.48
N LYS A 282 20.89 -11.66 -8.47
CA LYS A 282 21.92 -11.17 -7.53
C LYS A 282 22.56 -12.27 -6.68
N VAL A 283 21.82 -13.36 -6.39
CA VAL A 283 22.38 -14.55 -5.72
C VAL A 283 22.92 -15.60 -6.69
N HIS A 284 23.00 -15.27 -7.99
CA HIS A 284 23.48 -16.16 -9.06
C HIS A 284 22.65 -17.45 -9.24
N HIS A 285 21.34 -17.39 -8.96
CA HIS A 285 20.39 -18.47 -9.20
C HIS A 285 19.59 -18.22 -10.49
N SER A 286 20.25 -18.31 -11.65
CA SER A 286 19.65 -17.99 -12.96
C SER A 286 18.38 -18.77 -13.28
N GLU A 287 18.32 -20.06 -12.93
CA GLU A 287 17.11 -20.89 -13.17
C GLU A 287 15.90 -20.37 -12.38
N LYS A 288 16.11 -19.96 -11.13
CA LYS A 288 15.04 -19.34 -10.32
C LYS A 288 14.64 -17.98 -10.89
N ALA A 289 15.60 -17.19 -11.36
CA ALA A 289 15.31 -15.91 -11.98
C ALA A 289 14.40 -16.08 -13.21
N ALA A 290 14.74 -17.03 -14.10
CA ALA A 290 13.91 -17.38 -15.26
C ALA A 290 12.49 -17.80 -14.86
N TYR A 291 12.36 -18.63 -13.81
CA TYR A 291 11.06 -19.04 -13.27
C TYR A 291 10.23 -17.84 -12.81
N TYR A 292 10.82 -16.92 -12.02
CA TYR A 292 10.08 -15.76 -11.50
C TYR A 292 9.73 -14.74 -12.58
N PHE A 293 10.61 -14.46 -13.53
CA PHE A 293 10.28 -13.56 -14.64
C PHE A 293 9.19 -14.14 -15.54
N LYS A 294 9.23 -15.45 -15.80
CA LYS A 294 8.14 -16.13 -16.51
C LYS A 294 6.82 -16.00 -15.76
N LYS A 295 6.81 -16.25 -14.44
CA LYS A 295 5.62 -16.07 -13.63
C LYS A 295 5.10 -14.63 -13.65
N TRP A 296 6.00 -13.66 -13.54
CA TRP A 296 5.65 -12.26 -13.65
C TRP A 296 4.95 -11.94 -14.99
N HIS A 297 5.51 -12.42 -16.10
CA HIS A 297 4.90 -12.26 -17.44
C HIS A 297 3.56 -13.00 -17.59
N GLU A 298 3.38 -14.17 -16.95
CA GLU A 298 2.09 -14.88 -16.94
C GLU A 298 0.98 -14.08 -16.21
N HIS A 299 1.34 -13.31 -15.17
CA HIS A 299 0.41 -12.46 -14.43
C HIS A 299 0.09 -11.14 -15.15
N ASP A 300 1.09 -10.55 -15.80
CA ASP A 300 0.94 -9.33 -16.60
C ASP A 300 1.59 -9.50 -17.98
N PRO A 301 0.88 -10.11 -18.95
CA PRO A 301 1.43 -10.38 -20.29
C PRO A 301 1.73 -9.13 -21.11
N GLU A 302 1.10 -8.00 -20.77
CA GLU A 302 1.36 -6.70 -21.42
C GLU A 302 2.63 -6.03 -20.86
N ASN A 303 3.18 -6.56 -19.76
CA ASN A 303 4.40 -6.06 -19.16
C ASN A 303 5.64 -6.39 -20.00
N ILE A 304 6.10 -5.39 -20.75
CA ILE A 304 7.32 -5.49 -21.54
C ILE A 304 8.56 -5.67 -20.65
N GLU A 305 8.54 -5.19 -19.39
CA GLU A 305 9.70 -5.31 -18.49
C GLU A 305 9.98 -6.77 -18.14
N ALA A 306 8.95 -7.57 -17.82
CA ALA A 306 9.09 -8.99 -17.55
C ALA A 306 9.67 -9.74 -18.76
N LEU A 307 9.13 -9.47 -19.95
CA LEU A 307 9.60 -10.06 -21.21
C LEU A 307 11.05 -9.68 -21.50
N THR A 308 11.42 -8.41 -21.28
CA THR A 308 12.79 -7.92 -21.46
C THR A 308 13.76 -8.65 -20.54
N ARG A 309 13.41 -8.84 -19.26
CA ARG A 309 14.25 -9.60 -18.31
C ARG A 309 14.45 -11.05 -18.70
N MET A 310 13.41 -11.70 -19.24
CA MET A 310 13.53 -13.08 -19.75
C MET A 310 14.48 -13.15 -20.94
N VAL A 311 14.33 -12.24 -21.91
CA VAL A 311 15.16 -12.19 -23.12
C VAL A 311 16.61 -11.84 -22.80
N GLU A 312 16.86 -10.88 -21.90
CA GLU A 312 18.21 -10.55 -21.42
C GLU A 312 18.90 -11.78 -20.79
N LEU A 313 18.16 -12.54 -19.98
CA LEU A 313 18.67 -13.74 -19.34
C LEU A 313 18.98 -14.84 -20.36
N ASP A 314 18.08 -15.08 -21.32
CA ASP A 314 18.32 -16.05 -22.39
C ASP A 314 19.49 -15.64 -23.29
N ALA A 315 19.64 -14.36 -23.60
CA ALA A 315 20.76 -13.84 -24.37
C ALA A 315 22.10 -14.05 -23.63
N GLN A 316 22.12 -13.84 -22.31
CA GLN A 316 23.29 -14.08 -21.48
C GLN A 316 23.72 -15.57 -21.46
N HIS A 317 22.76 -16.49 -21.58
CA HIS A 317 23.01 -17.94 -21.65
C HIS A 317 23.11 -18.47 -23.08
N GLU A 318 23.11 -17.59 -24.08
CA GLU A 318 23.13 -17.94 -25.51
C GLU A 318 21.95 -18.84 -25.95
N ASN A 319 20.83 -18.77 -25.23
CA ASN A 319 19.59 -19.51 -25.54
C ASN A 319 18.78 -18.82 -26.65
N TYR A 320 19.40 -18.57 -27.80
CA TYR A 320 18.80 -17.78 -28.88
C TYR A 320 17.51 -18.39 -29.47
N GLU A 321 17.35 -19.72 -29.45
CA GLU A 321 16.11 -20.38 -29.87
C GLU A 321 14.92 -19.95 -29.00
N SER A 322 15.10 -19.86 -27.67
CA SER A 322 14.07 -19.41 -26.73
C SER A 322 13.66 -17.97 -27.01
N ILE A 323 14.62 -17.08 -27.32
CA ILE A 323 14.33 -15.69 -27.67
C ILE A 323 13.46 -15.61 -28.93
N VAL A 324 13.77 -16.40 -29.96
CA VAL A 324 12.96 -16.45 -31.19
C VAL A 324 11.55 -16.93 -30.90
N ASP A 325 11.39 -17.99 -30.10
CA ASP A 325 10.09 -18.54 -29.71
C ASP A 325 9.26 -17.56 -28.87
N LEU A 326 9.90 -16.79 -27.99
CA LEU A 326 9.25 -15.78 -27.14
C LEU A 326 8.80 -14.54 -27.94
N LEU A 327 9.65 -14.04 -28.84
CA LEU A 327 9.42 -12.73 -29.47
C LEU A 327 8.76 -12.82 -30.87
N SER A 328 8.98 -13.89 -31.64
CA SER A 328 8.39 -13.98 -32.99
C SER A 328 6.86 -13.92 -33.01
N PRO A 329 6.11 -14.54 -32.06
CA PRO A 329 4.66 -14.48 -32.05
C PRO A 329 4.10 -13.12 -31.60
N THR A 330 4.88 -12.33 -30.86
CA THR A 330 4.39 -11.08 -30.26
C THR A 330 4.46 -9.90 -31.21
N ASN A 331 5.28 -9.98 -32.27
CA ASN A 331 5.59 -8.86 -33.17
C ASN A 331 5.96 -7.59 -32.37
N PRO A 332 7.08 -7.61 -31.62
CA PRO A 332 7.41 -6.54 -30.72
C PRO A 332 7.61 -5.22 -31.47
N ASP A 333 7.03 -4.14 -30.95
CA ASP A 333 7.25 -2.78 -31.44
C ASP A 333 8.42 -2.08 -30.73
N ASP A 334 8.83 -2.60 -29.57
CA ASP A 334 9.96 -2.06 -28.81
C ASP A 334 11.28 -2.34 -29.55
N PRO A 335 12.08 -1.30 -29.89
CA PRO A 335 13.31 -1.48 -30.63
C PRO A 335 14.30 -2.44 -29.97
N MET A 336 14.41 -2.43 -28.63
CA MET A 336 15.36 -3.28 -27.91
C MET A 336 14.98 -4.75 -28.06
N LEU A 337 13.69 -5.09 -27.93
CA LEU A 337 13.21 -6.44 -28.19
C LEU A 337 13.40 -6.85 -29.66
N ILE A 338 13.18 -5.92 -30.60
CA ILE A 338 13.46 -6.17 -32.03
C ILE A 338 14.94 -6.46 -32.26
N TRP A 339 15.84 -5.74 -31.59
CA TRP A 339 17.28 -6.00 -31.66
C TRP A 339 17.61 -7.40 -31.12
N PHE A 340 17.14 -7.77 -29.92
CA PHE A 340 17.34 -9.12 -29.39
C PHE A 340 16.83 -10.20 -30.35
N LEU A 341 15.67 -10.00 -30.97
CA LEU A 341 15.13 -10.93 -31.97
C LEU A 341 15.99 -10.98 -33.24
N ALA A 342 16.51 -9.84 -33.71
CA ALA A 342 17.42 -9.78 -34.86
C ALA A 342 18.70 -10.58 -34.59
N THR A 343 19.31 -10.38 -33.42
CA THR A 343 20.52 -11.08 -32.98
C THR A 343 20.23 -12.58 -32.83
N ALA A 344 19.12 -12.95 -32.20
CA ALA A 344 18.73 -14.34 -32.03
C ALA A 344 18.49 -15.06 -33.37
N CYS A 345 17.74 -14.46 -34.31
CA CYS A 345 17.53 -15.01 -35.65
C CYS A 345 18.84 -15.16 -36.44
N ASN A 346 19.82 -14.27 -36.24
CA ASN A 346 21.13 -14.43 -36.88
C ASN A 346 21.88 -15.64 -36.32
N ARG A 347 21.81 -15.85 -35.01
CA ARG A 347 22.51 -16.95 -34.30
C ARG A 347 21.85 -18.32 -34.51
N THR A 348 20.56 -18.38 -34.79
CA THR A 348 19.80 -19.62 -35.03
C THR A 348 19.68 -20.01 -36.51
N ASP A 349 20.50 -19.41 -37.40
CA ASP A 349 20.56 -19.69 -38.84
C ASP A 349 19.23 -19.42 -39.59
N GLU A 350 18.49 -18.39 -39.15
CA GLU A 350 17.40 -17.76 -39.92
C GLU A 350 17.80 -16.37 -40.46
N PRO A 351 18.93 -16.23 -41.19
CA PRO A 351 19.51 -14.92 -41.55
C PRO A 351 18.61 -14.07 -42.44
N GLY A 352 17.66 -14.71 -43.15
CA GLY A 352 16.66 -14.01 -43.97
C GLY A 352 15.69 -13.17 -43.14
N LYS A 353 15.34 -13.59 -41.92
CA LYS A 353 14.48 -12.83 -41.01
C LYS A 353 15.28 -11.79 -40.23
N ALA A 354 16.50 -12.12 -39.79
CA ALA A 354 17.36 -11.25 -39.01
C ALA A 354 17.55 -9.87 -39.64
N GLY A 355 17.77 -9.80 -40.96
CA GLY A 355 17.98 -8.53 -41.67
C GLY A 355 16.78 -7.59 -41.66
N ALA A 356 15.56 -8.12 -41.66
CA ALA A 356 14.36 -7.30 -41.56
C ALA A 356 14.25 -6.66 -40.16
N TYR A 357 14.55 -7.42 -39.11
CA TYR A 357 14.52 -6.92 -37.73
C TYR A 357 15.64 -5.92 -37.45
N TYR A 358 16.87 -6.19 -37.88
CA TYR A 358 17.96 -5.21 -37.77
C TYR A 358 17.60 -3.89 -38.48
N ALA A 359 17.03 -3.95 -39.68
CA ALA A 359 16.60 -2.74 -40.40
C ALA A 359 15.47 -2.00 -39.66
N ALA A 360 14.55 -2.71 -39.01
CA ALA A 360 13.42 -2.13 -38.28
C ALA A 360 13.88 -1.35 -37.04
N CYS A 361 14.86 -1.84 -36.28
CA CYS A 361 15.37 -1.13 -35.09
C CYS A 361 16.57 -0.20 -35.37
N HIS A 362 17.15 -0.22 -36.58
CA HIS A 362 18.34 0.58 -36.92
C HIS A 362 18.20 2.07 -36.62
N SER A 363 17.04 2.67 -36.90
CA SER A 363 16.83 4.10 -36.66
C SER A 363 16.93 4.47 -35.17
N ALA A 364 16.46 3.60 -34.27
CA ALA A 364 16.49 3.80 -32.83
C ALA A 364 17.91 3.64 -32.25
N PHE A 365 18.74 2.78 -32.84
CA PHE A 365 20.10 2.48 -32.38
C PHE A 365 21.20 2.99 -33.30
N SER A 366 20.89 3.97 -34.14
CA SER A 366 21.83 4.45 -35.15
C SER A 366 23.12 5.03 -34.57
N ASP A 367 23.13 5.43 -33.29
CA ASP A 367 24.30 5.93 -32.56
C ASP A 367 24.76 5.00 -31.43
N ASN A 368 24.28 3.75 -31.37
CA ASN A 368 24.75 2.74 -30.42
C ASN A 368 25.86 1.88 -31.08
N PRO A 369 27.12 1.91 -30.60
CA PRO A 369 28.22 1.21 -31.26
C PRO A 369 28.09 -0.31 -31.21
N GLU A 370 27.54 -0.89 -30.14
CA GLU A 370 27.35 -2.34 -30.01
C GLU A 370 26.37 -2.88 -31.05
N PHE A 371 25.21 -2.24 -31.18
CA PHE A 371 24.21 -2.55 -32.20
C PHE A 371 24.77 -2.43 -33.62
N LEU A 372 25.47 -1.32 -33.92
CA LEU A 372 26.06 -1.12 -35.23
C LEU A 372 27.13 -2.17 -35.54
N GLN A 373 27.90 -2.60 -34.55
CA GLN A 373 28.85 -3.68 -34.71
C GLN A 373 28.13 -4.99 -35.07
N GLU A 374 27.14 -5.42 -34.30
CA GLU A 374 26.38 -6.65 -34.57
C GLU A 374 25.67 -6.61 -35.94
N TYR A 375 25.04 -5.48 -36.28
CA TYR A 375 24.39 -5.33 -37.58
C TYR A 375 25.39 -5.36 -38.74
N GLY A 376 26.55 -4.73 -38.56
CA GLY A 376 27.63 -4.76 -39.54
C GLY A 376 28.20 -6.16 -39.75
N GLU A 377 28.40 -6.93 -38.69
CA GLU A 377 28.82 -8.33 -38.74
C GLU A 377 27.80 -9.19 -39.51
N TYR A 378 26.51 -9.03 -39.23
CA TYR A 378 25.43 -9.66 -40.01
C TYR A 378 25.50 -9.31 -41.51
N LEU A 379 25.75 -8.04 -41.86
CA LEU A 379 25.86 -7.62 -43.25
C LEU A 379 27.07 -8.25 -43.95
N ILE A 380 28.19 -8.49 -43.24
CA ILE A 380 29.33 -9.25 -43.75
C ILE A 380 28.94 -10.70 -44.01
N GLU A 381 28.32 -11.36 -43.04
CA GLU A 381 27.90 -12.78 -43.13
C GLU A 381 26.92 -13.01 -44.29
N THR A 382 26.06 -12.03 -44.58
CA THR A 382 25.09 -12.08 -45.69
C THR A 382 25.62 -11.54 -47.03
N GLY A 383 26.91 -11.20 -47.11
CA GLY A 383 27.58 -10.78 -48.35
C GLY A 383 27.34 -9.33 -48.77
N LYS A 384 26.71 -8.51 -47.92
CA LYS A 384 26.47 -7.07 -48.13
C LYS A 384 27.65 -6.21 -47.64
N ARG A 385 28.85 -6.54 -48.13
CA ARG A 385 30.12 -5.97 -47.62
C ARG A 385 30.21 -4.44 -47.66
N LYS A 386 29.72 -3.82 -48.74
CA LYS A 386 29.72 -2.34 -48.87
C LYS A 386 28.86 -1.64 -47.83
N ASP A 387 27.68 -2.19 -47.54
CA ASP A 387 26.78 -1.65 -46.53
C ASP A 387 27.38 -1.86 -45.14
N ALA A 388 27.96 -3.04 -44.90
CA ALA A 388 28.65 -3.37 -43.66
C ALA A 388 29.78 -2.39 -43.33
N LEU A 389 30.61 -2.03 -44.32
CA LEU A 389 31.74 -1.12 -44.12
C LEU A 389 31.28 0.24 -43.57
N GLY A 390 30.22 0.82 -44.14
CA GLY A 390 29.71 2.12 -43.67
C GLY A 390 29.16 2.07 -42.23
N VAL A 391 28.47 0.98 -41.88
CA VAL A 391 27.93 0.75 -40.53
C VAL A 391 29.06 0.54 -39.51
N LEU A 392 30.01 -0.34 -39.81
CA LEU A 392 31.14 -0.66 -38.93
C LEU A 392 32.11 0.52 -38.76
N GLU A 393 32.32 1.34 -39.79
CA GLU A 393 33.08 2.59 -39.67
C GLU A 393 32.41 3.60 -38.73
N LYS A 394 31.07 3.64 -38.71
CA LYS A 394 30.34 4.46 -37.75
C LYS A 394 30.51 3.89 -36.34
N ALA A 395 30.37 2.58 -36.16
CA ALA A 395 30.58 1.89 -34.89
C ALA A 395 31.99 2.18 -34.31
N ALA A 396 33.05 1.98 -35.11
CA ALA A 396 34.43 2.24 -34.70
C ALA A 396 34.71 3.71 -34.33
N ARG A 397 34.02 4.67 -34.94
CA ARG A 397 34.12 6.09 -34.58
C ARG A 397 33.43 6.42 -33.25
N LEU A 398 32.34 5.73 -32.94
CA LEU A 398 31.57 5.92 -31.72
C LEU A 398 32.22 5.22 -30.50
N ALA A 399 32.96 4.14 -30.73
CA ALA A 399 33.71 3.39 -29.71
C ALA A 399 35.23 3.36 -30.02
N PRO A 400 35.96 4.50 -29.94
CA PRO A 400 37.38 4.58 -30.29
C PRO A 400 38.29 3.72 -29.40
N GLU A 401 37.83 3.32 -28.22
CA GLU A 401 38.50 2.39 -27.31
C GLU A 401 38.49 0.94 -27.80
N ASN A 402 37.55 0.56 -28.67
CA ASN A 402 37.46 -0.79 -29.22
C ASN A 402 38.44 -0.96 -30.39
N GLN A 403 39.71 -1.24 -30.04
CA GLN A 403 40.79 -1.40 -31.01
C GLN A 403 40.57 -2.60 -31.95
N ASP A 404 39.92 -3.65 -31.47
CA ASP A 404 39.63 -4.85 -32.27
C ASP A 404 38.68 -4.52 -33.42
N LEU A 405 37.62 -3.76 -33.13
CA LEU A 405 36.69 -3.26 -34.15
C LEU A 405 37.39 -2.34 -35.16
N ALA A 406 38.24 -1.42 -34.69
CA ALA A 406 39.00 -0.55 -35.59
C ALA A 406 39.92 -1.34 -36.55
N LEU A 407 40.62 -2.35 -36.03
CA LEU A 407 41.47 -3.24 -36.83
C LEU A 407 40.66 -4.12 -37.79
N PHE A 408 39.46 -4.51 -37.40
CA PHE A 408 38.55 -5.26 -38.27
C PHE A 408 38.08 -4.40 -39.45
N VAL A 409 37.69 -3.16 -39.20
CA VAL A 409 37.30 -2.18 -40.23
C VAL A 409 38.45 -1.89 -41.19
N GLU A 410 39.67 -1.68 -40.70
CA GLU A 410 40.84 -1.44 -41.57
C GLU A 410 41.16 -2.64 -42.48
N ARG A 411 41.00 -3.87 -41.98
CA ARG A 411 41.13 -5.08 -42.82
C ARG A 411 40.04 -5.13 -43.89
N LEU A 412 38.80 -4.84 -43.53
CA LEU A 412 37.68 -4.84 -44.47
C LEU A 412 37.90 -3.87 -45.65
N LYS A 413 38.51 -2.70 -45.41
CA LYS A 413 38.87 -1.73 -46.46
C LYS A 413 39.94 -2.20 -47.43
N GLN A 414 40.79 -3.13 -47.02
CA GLN A 414 41.92 -3.59 -47.83
C GLN A 414 41.54 -4.68 -48.83
N ASP A 415 40.43 -5.41 -48.60
CA ASP A 415 39.93 -6.43 -49.55
C ASP A 415 38.69 -6.00 -50.35
N ASP A 416 38.29 -4.73 -50.31
CA ASP A 416 37.31 -4.10 -51.24
C ASP A 416 38.04 -3.42 -52.41
#